data_AF-X1PRL0-F1
#
_entry.id   AF-X1PRL0-F1
#
_cell.length_a   1.000
_cell.length_b   1.000
_cell.length_c   1.000
_cell.angle_alpha   90.00
_cell.angle_beta   90.00
_cell.angle_gamma   90.00
#
_symmetry.space_group_name_H-M   'P 1'
#
loop_
_entity.id
_entity.type
_entity.pdbx_description
1 polymer ?
#
loop_
_entity_poly.entity_id
_entity_poly.type
_entity_poly.pdbx_seq_one_letter_code
_entity_poly.pdbx_strand_id
1 'polypeptide(L)'
;LKQATKDDEAKAKQAKETAYSRVTRKLDTEGIVDKLQASFDDEGFWEQTAAKCISCGICTLLCPTCYCFDINDELVRGEGTRFRSWDSCGFSVYTKMPMENPRLEKWRRVRQKICHKFEFYPMTFNVIACTGCGRCIRLCPVNWDITQVLESVPVKTGVRK
;
A
#
# COMPACT_ATOMS: atom_id res chain seq x y z
N LEU A 1 26.29 -20.23 -17.09
CA LEU A 1 26.74 -18.99 -16.40
C LEU A 1 27.99 -19.35 -15.60
N LYS A 2 29.06 -18.54 -15.64
CA LYS A 2 30.26 -18.78 -14.80
C LYS A 2 29.91 -18.49 -13.33
N GLN A 3 30.49 -19.24 -12.40
CA GLN A 3 30.35 -18.98 -10.96
C GLN A 3 31.07 -17.69 -10.57
N ALA A 4 30.50 -16.95 -9.62
CA ALA A 4 31.05 -15.68 -9.15
C ALA A 4 32.43 -15.89 -8.50
N THR A 5 33.36 -15.00 -8.78
CA THR A 5 34.66 -14.99 -8.09
C THR A 5 34.53 -14.27 -6.74
N LYS A 6 35.48 -14.51 -5.82
CA LYS A 6 35.52 -13.81 -4.51
C LYS A 6 35.58 -12.28 -4.66
N ASP A 7 36.21 -11.79 -5.72
CA ASP A 7 36.29 -10.36 -6.04
C ASP A 7 34.92 -9.80 -6.46
N ASP A 8 34.12 -10.58 -7.19
CA ASP A 8 32.76 -10.19 -7.58
C ASP A 8 31.85 -10.09 -6.34
N GLU A 9 31.98 -11.03 -5.40
CA GLU A 9 31.25 -11.00 -4.13
C GLU A 9 31.62 -9.78 -3.26
N ALA A 10 32.92 -9.45 -3.19
CA ALA A 10 33.39 -8.27 -2.46
C ALA A 10 32.87 -6.97 -3.07
N LYS A 11 32.91 -6.85 -4.41
CA LYS A 11 32.33 -5.69 -5.12
C LYS A 11 30.82 -5.59 -4.90
N ALA A 12 30.10 -6.71 -4.94
CA ALA A 12 28.66 -6.73 -4.68
C ALA A 12 28.33 -6.28 -3.25
N LYS A 13 29.12 -6.70 -2.25
CA LYS A 13 28.96 -6.28 -0.86
C LYS A 13 29.20 -4.77 -0.69
N GLN A 14 30.29 -4.24 -1.25
CA GLN A 14 30.60 -2.82 -1.20
C GLN A 14 29.52 -1.97 -1.88
N ALA A 15 29.04 -2.40 -3.05
CA ALA A 15 27.96 -1.72 -3.77
C ALA A 15 26.66 -1.72 -2.94
N LYS A 16 26.34 -2.85 -2.30
CA LYS A 16 25.19 -2.98 -1.41
C LYS A 16 25.30 -2.01 -0.22
N GLU A 17 26.40 -2.02 0.52
CA GLU A 17 26.63 -1.13 1.67
C GLU A 17 26.58 0.36 1.27
N THR A 18 27.19 0.71 0.14
CA THR A 18 27.15 2.07 -0.40
C THR A 18 25.74 2.50 -0.79
N ALA A 19 24.92 1.58 -1.33
CA ALA A 19 23.54 1.87 -1.65
C ALA A 19 22.69 2.04 -0.38
N TYR A 20 22.87 1.20 0.64
CA TYR A 20 22.16 1.30 1.91
C TYR A 20 22.47 2.60 2.65
N SER A 21 23.74 3.04 2.68
CA SER A 21 24.14 4.27 3.38
C SER A 21 23.58 5.55 2.75
N ARG A 22 23.20 5.51 1.46
CA ARG A 22 22.55 6.63 0.76
C ARG A 22 21.06 6.78 1.08
N VAL A 23 20.42 5.77 1.69
CA VAL A 23 19.01 5.84 2.05
C VAL A 23 18.86 6.68 3.33
N THR A 24 18.37 7.91 3.17
CA THR A 24 18.25 8.88 4.28
C THR A 24 16.93 8.76 5.03
N ARG A 25 15.84 8.38 4.34
CA ARG A 25 14.53 8.20 4.97
C ARG A 25 14.45 6.88 5.71
N LYS A 26 14.06 6.95 6.98
CA LYS A 26 13.76 5.79 7.83
C LYS A 26 12.31 5.86 8.27
N LEU A 27 11.69 4.69 8.37
CA LEU A 27 10.36 4.52 8.91
C LEU A 27 10.49 3.66 10.16
N ASP A 28 10.01 4.17 11.28
CA ASP A 28 9.79 3.35 12.45
C ASP A 28 8.46 2.62 12.29
N THR A 29 8.52 1.29 12.28
CA THR A 29 7.35 0.42 12.16
C THR A 29 6.99 -0.25 13.48
N GLU A 30 7.69 0.05 14.57
CA GLU A 30 7.40 -0.52 15.88
C GLU A 30 6.03 -0.04 16.39
N GLY A 31 5.20 -0.99 16.82
CA GLY A 31 3.84 -0.72 17.31
C GLY A 31 2.88 -0.12 16.27
N ILE A 32 3.22 -0.15 14.97
CA ILE A 32 2.38 0.48 13.93
C ILE A 32 1.01 -0.19 13.78
N VAL A 33 0.95 -1.51 14.01
CA VAL A 33 -0.30 -2.29 13.95
C VAL A 33 -1.28 -1.76 15.00
N ASP A 34 -0.83 -1.63 16.26
CA ASP A 34 -1.67 -1.18 17.36
C ASP A 34 -2.11 0.28 17.18
N LYS A 35 -1.21 1.16 16.71
CA LYS A 35 -1.52 2.56 16.41
C LYS A 35 -2.61 2.68 15.34
N LEU A 36 -2.53 1.90 14.27
CA LEU A 36 -3.51 1.89 13.18
C LEU A 36 -4.85 1.30 13.63
N GLN A 37 -4.84 0.24 14.44
CA GLN A 37 -6.05 -0.34 15.02
C GLN A 37 -6.79 0.67 15.89
N ALA A 38 -6.08 1.37 16.77
CA ALA A 38 -6.70 2.36 17.66
C ALA A 38 -7.23 3.60 16.92
N SER A 39 -6.68 3.89 15.74
CA SER A 39 -7.08 5.02 14.89
C SER A 39 -8.04 4.62 13.76
N PHE A 40 -8.46 3.35 13.70
CA PHE A 40 -9.19 2.81 12.54
C PHE A 40 -10.50 3.55 12.26
N ASP A 41 -11.21 3.89 13.33
CA ASP A 41 -12.52 4.57 13.28
C ASP A 41 -12.41 6.10 13.47
N ASP A 42 -11.21 6.67 13.43
CA ASP A 42 -10.97 8.12 13.46
C ASP A 42 -11.26 8.76 12.09
N GLU A 43 -12.53 9.06 11.84
CA GLU A 43 -12.97 9.67 10.58
C GLU A 43 -12.24 10.99 10.27
N GLY A 44 -12.11 11.90 11.26
CA GLY A 44 -11.47 13.20 11.05
C GLY A 44 -10.01 13.09 10.62
N PHE A 45 -9.26 12.16 11.22
CA PHE A 45 -7.89 11.85 10.80
C PHE A 45 -7.84 11.31 9.37
N TRP A 46 -8.72 10.36 9.03
CA TRP A 46 -8.71 9.74 7.70
C TRP A 46 -9.18 10.68 6.60
N GLU A 47 -10.14 11.56 6.87
CA GLU A 47 -10.58 12.60 5.95
C GLU A 47 -9.45 13.58 5.61
N GLN A 48 -8.75 14.07 6.64
CA GLN A 48 -7.58 14.94 6.47
C GLN A 48 -6.47 14.23 5.67
N THR A 49 -6.19 12.98 6.03
CA THR A 49 -5.20 12.12 5.35
C THR A 49 -5.54 11.91 3.87
N ALA A 50 -6.83 11.75 3.57
CA ALA A 50 -7.33 11.50 2.22
C ALA A 50 -7.55 12.78 1.40
N ALA A 51 -7.54 13.96 2.02
CA ALA A 51 -7.88 15.22 1.38
C ALA A 51 -7.09 15.46 0.08
N LYS A 52 -5.76 15.33 0.14
CA LYS A 52 -4.86 15.50 -1.03
C LYS A 52 -5.03 14.40 -2.08
N CYS A 53 -5.47 13.19 -1.70
CA CYS A 53 -5.55 12.07 -2.61
C CYS A 53 -6.65 12.28 -3.67
N ILE A 54 -6.30 12.09 -4.94
CA ILE A 54 -7.22 12.15 -6.08
C ILE A 54 -7.64 10.76 -6.59
N SER A 55 -7.34 9.69 -5.84
CA SER A 55 -7.72 8.31 -6.18
C SER A 55 -7.22 7.79 -7.54
N CYS A 56 -6.10 8.30 -8.06
CA CYS A 56 -5.59 7.94 -9.40
C CYS A 56 -5.00 6.53 -9.53
N GLY A 57 -4.83 5.78 -8.43
CA GLY A 57 -4.39 4.38 -8.47
C GLY A 57 -2.91 4.13 -8.82
N ILE A 58 -2.14 5.12 -9.27
CA ILE A 58 -0.72 4.96 -9.67
C ILE A 58 0.14 4.25 -8.62
N CYS A 59 -0.10 4.57 -7.34
CA CYS A 59 0.61 3.97 -6.22
C CYS A 59 0.31 2.48 -6.03
N THR A 60 -0.85 1.99 -6.47
CA THR A 60 -1.19 0.56 -6.43
C THR A 60 -0.55 -0.17 -7.59
N LEU A 61 -0.65 0.40 -8.80
CA LEU A 61 -0.17 -0.21 -10.03
C LEU A 61 1.37 -0.35 -10.09
N LEU A 62 2.11 0.53 -9.41
CA LEU A 62 3.58 0.48 -9.36
C LEU A 62 4.14 -0.32 -8.17
N CYS A 63 3.31 -0.62 -7.18
CA CYS A 63 3.78 -1.19 -5.92
C CYS A 63 3.94 -2.71 -6.06
N PRO A 64 5.11 -3.27 -5.72
CA PRO A 64 5.38 -4.70 -5.92
C PRO A 64 4.66 -5.57 -4.89
N THR A 65 4.13 -4.96 -3.82
CA THR A 65 3.36 -5.65 -2.77
C THR A 65 1.85 -5.47 -2.95
N CYS A 66 1.41 -4.75 -3.99
CA CYS A 66 0.00 -4.63 -4.30
C CYS A 66 -0.41 -5.76 -5.26
N TYR A 67 -1.57 -6.35 -4.97
CA TYR A 67 -2.13 -7.46 -5.73
C TYR A 67 -3.63 -7.27 -5.98
N CYS A 68 -4.09 -6.03 -5.99
CA CYS A 68 -5.48 -5.72 -6.33
C CYS A 68 -5.74 -6.08 -7.79
N PHE A 69 -6.77 -6.89 -8.01
CA PHE A 69 -7.25 -7.29 -9.33
C PHE A 69 -8.77 -7.28 -9.34
N ASP A 70 -9.32 -7.25 -10.54
CA ASP A 70 -10.73 -7.44 -10.81
C ASP A 70 -10.93 -8.60 -11.80
N ILE A 71 -12.12 -9.21 -11.79
CA ILE A 71 -12.50 -10.30 -12.68
C ILE A 71 -13.68 -9.82 -13.53
N ASN A 72 -13.47 -9.80 -14.84
CA ASN A 72 -14.46 -9.34 -15.79
C ASN A 72 -14.92 -10.51 -16.68
N ASP A 73 -16.23 -10.55 -16.93
CA ASP A 73 -16.88 -11.48 -17.84
C ASP A 73 -17.36 -10.70 -19.06
N GLU A 74 -16.80 -10.99 -20.23
CA GLU A 74 -17.18 -10.35 -21.50
C GLU A 74 -17.74 -11.37 -22.48
N LEU A 75 -18.83 -10.99 -23.17
CA LEU A 75 -19.38 -11.76 -24.27
C LEU A 75 -18.83 -11.22 -25.58
N VAL A 76 -17.94 -11.96 -26.23
CA VAL A 76 -17.35 -11.58 -27.51
C VAL A 76 -17.85 -12.55 -28.58
N ARG A 77 -18.62 -12.04 -29.55
CA ARG A 77 -19.13 -12.83 -30.70
C ARG A 77 -19.91 -14.10 -30.33
N GLY A 78 -20.61 -14.09 -29.19
CA GLY A 78 -21.39 -15.24 -28.71
C GLY A 78 -20.59 -16.24 -27.87
N GLU A 79 -19.29 -16.02 -27.67
CA GLU A 79 -18.45 -16.78 -26.76
C GLU A 79 -18.15 -15.94 -25.51
N GLY A 80 -18.34 -16.54 -24.32
CA GLY A 80 -18.04 -15.89 -23.05
C GLY A 80 -16.57 -16.07 -22.68
N THR A 81 -15.88 -14.97 -22.37
CA THR A 81 -14.52 -14.99 -21.82
C THR A 81 -14.49 -14.36 -20.44
N ARG A 82 -13.89 -15.07 -19.47
CA ARG A 82 -13.56 -14.53 -18.15
C ARG A 82 -12.08 -14.20 -18.10
N PHE A 83 -11.73 -12.98 -17.71
CA PHE A 83 -10.33 -12.60 -17.55
C PHE A 83 -10.10 -11.77 -16.28
N ARG A 84 -8.84 -11.78 -15.84
CA ARG A 84 -8.38 -11.00 -14.69
C ARG A 84 -7.61 -9.78 -15.17
N SER A 85 -8.04 -8.60 -14.73
CA SER A 85 -7.37 -7.33 -14.99
C SER A 85 -6.75 -6.79 -13.70
N TRP A 86 -5.69 -5.99 -13.84
CA TRP A 86 -5.13 -5.23 -12.72
C TRP A 86 -6.10 -4.14 -12.32
N ASP A 87 -6.28 -3.95 -11.00
CA ASP A 87 -7.16 -2.93 -10.48
C ASP A 87 -6.59 -2.31 -9.19
N SER A 88 -7.33 -1.41 -8.54
CA SER A 88 -6.89 -0.64 -7.39
C SER A 88 -7.99 -0.50 -6.34
N CYS A 89 -7.67 -0.91 -5.10
CA CYS A 89 -8.51 -0.65 -3.93
C CYS A 89 -8.80 0.83 -3.65
N GLY A 90 -8.10 1.75 -4.33
CA GLY A 90 -8.36 3.19 -4.27
C GLY A 90 -9.53 3.67 -5.14
N PHE A 91 -9.98 2.86 -6.11
CA PHE A 91 -11.08 3.24 -7.00
C PHE A 91 -12.44 3.06 -6.32
N SER A 92 -13.39 3.94 -6.65
CA SER A 92 -14.73 3.93 -6.06
C SER A 92 -15.52 2.66 -6.40
N VAL A 93 -15.20 1.99 -7.51
CA VAL A 93 -15.93 0.81 -7.97
C VAL A 93 -15.38 -0.52 -7.43
N TYR A 94 -14.15 -0.54 -6.90
CA TYR A 94 -13.41 -1.78 -6.59
C TYR A 94 -14.16 -2.75 -5.66
N THR A 95 -14.87 -2.23 -4.67
CA THR A 95 -15.65 -3.05 -3.72
C THR A 95 -17.14 -2.80 -3.82
N LYS A 96 -17.60 -2.27 -4.95
CA LYS A 96 -19.02 -2.03 -5.16
C LYS A 96 -19.71 -3.37 -5.42
N MET A 97 -20.62 -3.73 -4.53
CA MET A 97 -21.53 -4.86 -4.68
C MET A 97 -22.85 -4.36 -5.30
N PRO A 98 -23.74 -5.26 -5.78
CA PRO A 98 -24.99 -4.85 -6.44
C PRO A 98 -25.86 -3.88 -5.63
N MET A 99 -25.85 -4.00 -4.30
CA MET A 99 -26.69 -3.20 -3.40
C MET A 99 -25.91 -2.15 -2.59
N GLU A 100 -24.63 -2.38 -2.31
CA GLU A 100 -23.87 -1.55 -1.37
C GLU A 100 -22.41 -1.38 -1.81
N ASN A 101 -21.79 -0.29 -1.38
CA ASN A 101 -20.35 -0.12 -1.44
C ASN A 101 -19.77 0.11 -0.03
N PRO A 102 -19.12 -0.89 0.58
CA PRO A 102 -18.58 -0.80 1.94
C PRO A 102 -17.53 0.32 2.10
N ARG A 103 -16.93 0.77 1.00
CA ARG A 103 -15.92 1.84 0.97
C ARG A 103 -16.31 2.95 -0.01
N LEU A 104 -17.56 3.42 0.13
CA LEU A 104 -18.10 4.54 -0.66
C LEU A 104 -17.26 5.81 -0.52
N GLU A 105 -16.84 6.13 0.70
CA GLU A 105 -16.06 7.34 0.96
C GLU A 105 -14.58 7.21 0.59
N LYS A 106 -14.01 8.30 0.06
CA LYS A 106 -12.59 8.36 -0.35
C LYS A 106 -11.65 8.02 0.81
N TRP A 107 -11.95 8.54 1.99
CA TRP A 107 -11.13 8.32 3.17
C TRP A 107 -11.10 6.84 3.59
N ARG A 108 -12.22 6.11 3.44
CA ARG A 108 -12.29 4.66 3.71
C ARG A 108 -11.38 3.86 2.79
N ARG A 109 -11.26 4.27 1.53
CA ARG A 109 -10.34 3.64 0.55
C ARG A 109 -8.88 3.97 0.83
N VAL A 110 -8.58 5.21 1.21
CA VAL A 110 -7.22 5.62 1.61
C VAL A 110 -6.79 4.90 2.89
N ARG A 111 -7.67 4.79 3.89
CA ARG A 111 -7.47 3.96 5.08
C ARG A 111 -7.17 2.52 4.69
N GLN A 112 -8.01 1.91 3.83
CA GLN A 112 -7.80 0.54 3.37
C GLN A 112 -6.41 0.33 2.76
N LYS A 113 -5.93 1.26 1.94
CA LYS A 113 -4.58 1.19 1.34
C LYS A 113 -3.48 1.10 2.40
N ILE A 114 -3.62 1.84 3.51
CA ILE A 114 -2.62 1.89 4.59
C ILE A 114 -2.77 0.67 5.50
N CYS A 115 -3.97 0.45 6.05
CA CYS A 115 -4.26 -0.68 6.93
C CYS A 115 -3.94 -2.01 6.26
N HIS A 116 -4.24 -2.18 4.97
CA HIS A 116 -3.87 -3.41 4.28
C HIS A 116 -2.36 -3.67 4.30
N LYS A 117 -1.52 -2.62 4.23
CA LYS A 117 -0.06 -2.80 4.20
C LYS A 117 0.57 -2.96 5.59
N PHE A 118 0.05 -2.25 6.58
CA PHE A 118 0.69 -2.06 7.88
C PHE A 118 -0.10 -2.62 9.07
N GLU A 119 -1.33 -3.08 8.86
CA GLU A 119 -2.18 -3.69 9.88
C GLU A 119 -2.59 -5.10 9.47
N PHE A 120 -3.42 -5.25 8.43
CA PHE A 120 -4.03 -6.53 8.05
C PHE A 120 -3.03 -7.55 7.54
N TYR A 121 -2.10 -7.13 6.68
CA TYR A 121 -1.09 -8.04 6.13
C TYR A 121 -0.09 -8.50 7.22
N PRO A 122 0.43 -7.62 8.10
CA PRO A 122 1.15 -8.05 9.30
C PRO A 122 0.36 -8.99 10.21
N MET A 123 -0.92 -8.71 10.48
CA MET A 123 -1.75 -9.61 11.31
C MET A 123 -1.89 -11.01 10.72
N THR A 124 -1.88 -11.13 9.39
CA THR A 124 -2.10 -12.40 8.69
C THR A 124 -0.79 -13.16 8.42
N PHE A 125 0.26 -12.44 8.02
CA PHE A 125 1.50 -13.03 7.50
C PHE A 125 2.75 -12.67 8.33
N ASN A 126 2.58 -11.90 9.41
CA ASN A 126 3.67 -11.41 10.27
C ASN A 126 4.77 -10.64 9.50
N VAL A 127 4.39 -10.00 8.39
CA VAL A 127 5.29 -9.23 7.51
C VAL A 127 4.59 -7.93 7.11
N ILE A 128 5.35 -6.85 6.96
CA ILE A 128 4.83 -5.58 6.43
C ILE A 128 4.83 -5.62 4.90
N ALA A 129 3.68 -5.35 4.27
CA ALA A 129 3.56 -5.29 2.81
C ALA A 129 4.03 -3.94 2.23
N CYS A 130 5.21 -3.49 2.64
CA CYS A 130 5.89 -2.30 2.12
C CYS A 130 7.40 -2.52 2.09
N THR A 131 8.02 -2.41 0.91
CA THR A 131 9.47 -2.58 0.73
C THR A 131 10.27 -1.29 0.87
N GLY A 132 9.62 -0.16 1.16
CA GLY A 132 10.29 1.15 1.27
C GLY A 132 10.79 1.73 -0.07
N CYS A 133 10.41 1.16 -1.22
CA CYS A 133 10.95 1.59 -2.52
C CYS A 133 10.59 3.02 -2.99
N GLY A 134 9.69 3.72 -2.30
CA GLY A 134 9.36 5.14 -2.56
C GLY A 134 8.65 5.46 -3.88
N ARG A 135 8.42 4.49 -4.78
CA ARG A 135 7.77 4.71 -6.09
C ARG A 135 6.39 5.34 -5.99
N CYS A 136 5.62 4.98 -4.96
CA CYS A 136 4.29 5.51 -4.70
C CYS A 136 4.29 7.00 -4.35
N ILE A 137 5.39 7.52 -3.79
CA ILE A 137 5.56 8.93 -3.41
C ILE A 137 6.08 9.71 -4.62
N ARG A 138 7.16 9.22 -5.23
CA ARG A 138 7.87 9.88 -6.35
C ARG A 138 6.99 10.15 -7.56
N LEU A 139 6.05 9.25 -7.85
CA LEU A 139 5.16 9.33 -9.02
C LEU A 139 3.75 9.80 -8.65
N CYS A 140 3.52 10.23 -7.41
CA CYS A 140 2.23 10.77 -7.02
C CYS A 140 2.03 12.18 -7.61
N PRO A 141 0.97 12.46 -8.38
CA PRO A 141 0.75 13.79 -8.97
C PRO A 141 0.47 14.89 -7.94
N VAL A 142 0.12 14.50 -6.71
CA VAL A 142 -0.24 15.39 -5.60
C VAL A 142 0.72 15.27 -4.42
N ASN A 143 1.87 14.61 -4.61
CA ASN A 143 2.89 14.38 -3.57
C ASN A 143 2.30 13.82 -2.26
N TRP A 144 1.35 12.88 -2.37
CA TRP A 144 0.82 12.19 -1.21
C TRP A 144 1.86 11.22 -0.67
N ASP A 145 2.31 11.46 0.56
CA ASP A 145 3.41 10.73 1.18
C ASP A 145 2.91 9.74 2.22
N ILE A 146 3.13 8.44 1.99
CA ILE A 146 2.71 7.40 2.93
C ILE A 146 3.51 7.43 4.23
N THR A 147 4.75 7.94 4.22
CA THR A 147 5.59 7.96 5.43
C THR A 147 5.06 8.98 6.43
N GLN A 148 4.68 10.16 5.94
CA GLN A 148 4.08 11.22 6.74
C GLN A 148 2.79 10.75 7.40
N VAL A 149 2.00 9.93 6.71
CA VAL A 149 0.75 9.39 7.27
C VAL A 149 1.01 8.41 8.40
N LEU A 150 2.05 7.57 8.29
CA LEU A 150 2.42 6.64 9.36
C LEU A 150 2.96 7.38 10.59
N GLU A 151 3.72 8.45 10.37
CA GLU A 151 4.22 9.33 11.44
C GLU A 151 3.09 10.11 12.12
N SER A 152 2.03 10.47 11.38
CA SER A 152 0.91 11.25 11.90
C SER A 152 -0.21 10.42 12.54
N VAL A 153 -0.11 9.09 12.55
CA VAL A 153 -1.13 8.24 13.18
C VAL A 153 -1.21 8.57 14.67
N PRO A 154 -2.38 8.98 15.19
CA PRO A 154 -2.51 9.35 16.59
C PRO A 154 -2.28 8.13 17.50
N VAL A 155 -1.55 8.35 18.59
CA VAL A 155 -1.37 7.33 19.63
C VAL A 155 -2.62 7.34 20.51
N LYS A 156 -3.64 6.59 20.10
CA LYS A 156 -4.82 6.36 20.96
C LYS A 156 -4.59 5.11 21.80
N THR A 157 -4.44 5.28 23.10
CA THR A 157 -4.47 4.18 24.08
C THR A 157 -5.91 3.72 24.27
N GLY A 158 -6.42 2.90 23.35
CA GLY A 158 -7.77 2.37 23.40
C GLY A 158 -7.84 1.00 22.76
N VAL A 159 -7.84 -0.05 23.59
CA VAL A 159 -8.10 -1.43 23.16
C VAL A 159 -9.53 -1.49 22.62
N ARG A 160 -9.71 -1.98 21.39
CA ARG A 160 -11.03 -2.32 20.83
C ARG A 160 -11.69 -3.31 21.80
N LYS A 161 -12.82 -2.92 22.39
CA LYS A 161 -13.72 -3.84 23.09
C LYS A 161 -14.34 -4.83 22.11
#